data_AF-A0A1V0UA83-F1
#
_entry.id   AF-A0A1V0UA83-F1
#
_cell.length_a   1.000
_cell.length_b   1.000
_cell.length_c   1.000
_cell.angle_alpha   90.00
_cell.angle_beta   90.00
_cell.angle_gamma   90.00
#
_symmetry.space_group_name_H-M   'P 1'
#
loop_
_entity.id
_entity.type
_entity.pdbx_description
1 polymer ?
#
loop_
_entity_poly.entity_id
_entity_poly.type
_entity_poly.pdbx_seq_one_letter_code
_entity_poly.pdbx_strand_id
1 'polypeptide(L)'
;MRWALVKVCLAVTAMVVIAFAVPLGIVIRELASDRAFSDAERQAATIGPTLSITTDRAELTRAVLSTEPGGRGHLAVHVPVEGGPLDIGTRRAARQDVETVREDGRASVAEVEGGFALLQPTALGTGEIAVVEVYVPEDEVSNGVATAWLMLAGVGLALVVGSVAVADRLGVRMVRPAQRLAGAAQELGEGKLATRVPEEGPTELRSAAVAFNSMADQVVQLLANERELAADLSHRLRTPLTVLRLNAASLGEGPAAEQTRAAVQQLEHEVDAIIRAAREQRPHAQGSPAEAGCDASEVIRERMSFWSALAEDEGRETRVAGADRAARIPVARPELAAALDALLGNVFRHTPVGTAFAVDVHHSGDAVIVLVSDAGPGIADPRAALARGGSGSGGEGGSVGSTGLGLDIVRRVAESTGGDLRIGRSVLGGTEIRIWIGLHGSGPEGGRRGHGRRVGRRIGWRRRREPRAPAGPLH
;
A
#
# COMPACT_ATOMS: atom_id res chain seq x y z
N MET A 1 -2.94 -2.78 -12.01
CA MET A 1 -3.86 -3.76 -11.36
C MET A 1 -4.62 -4.65 -12.35
N ARG A 2 -5.34 -4.13 -13.36
CA ARG A 2 -6.09 -4.97 -14.33
C ARG A 2 -5.26 -6.09 -14.98
N TRP A 3 -4.07 -5.76 -15.50
CA TRP A 3 -3.16 -6.76 -16.09
C TRP A 3 -2.64 -7.79 -15.08
N ALA A 4 -2.52 -7.43 -13.80
CA ALA A 4 -2.12 -8.38 -12.77
C ALA A 4 -3.24 -9.41 -12.52
N LEU A 5 -4.49 -8.94 -12.43
CA LEU A 5 -5.65 -9.82 -12.20
C LEU A 5 -5.88 -10.77 -13.39
N VAL A 6 -5.76 -10.28 -14.62
CA VAL A 6 -5.83 -11.13 -15.83
C VAL A 6 -4.70 -12.17 -15.86
N LYS A 7 -3.46 -11.78 -15.54
CA LYS A 7 -2.33 -12.72 -15.49
C LYS A 7 -2.53 -13.80 -14.43
N VAL A 8 -3.04 -13.45 -13.24
CA VAL A 8 -3.32 -14.42 -12.17
C VAL A 8 -4.44 -15.37 -12.60
N CYS A 9 -5.56 -14.86 -13.13
CA CYS A 9 -6.64 -15.73 -13.62
C CYS A 9 -6.17 -16.66 -14.74
N LEU A 10 -5.38 -16.15 -15.70
CA LEU A 10 -4.80 -16.95 -16.77
C LEU A 10 -3.88 -18.05 -16.20
N ALA A 11 -2.95 -17.70 -15.31
CA ALA A 11 -2.01 -18.64 -14.72
C ALA A 11 -2.73 -19.73 -13.92
N VAL A 12 -3.68 -19.35 -13.06
CA VAL A 12 -4.45 -20.30 -12.25
C VAL A 12 -5.31 -21.21 -13.12
N THR A 13 -6.02 -20.66 -14.12
CA THR A 13 -6.86 -21.48 -14.99
C THR A 13 -6.06 -22.40 -15.90
N ALA A 14 -4.94 -21.93 -16.47
CA ALA A 14 -4.03 -22.77 -17.23
C ALA A 14 -3.44 -23.90 -16.37
N MET A 15 -3.02 -23.58 -15.13
CA MET A 15 -2.50 -24.58 -14.20
C MET A 15 -3.54 -25.66 -13.90
N VAL A 16 -4.79 -25.27 -13.59
CA VAL A 16 -5.88 -26.21 -13.32
C VAL A 16 -6.21 -27.05 -14.56
N VAL A 17 -6.31 -26.42 -15.74
CA VAL A 17 -6.58 -27.12 -16.99
C VAL A 17 -5.49 -28.16 -17.26
N ILE A 18 -4.21 -27.82 -17.12
CA ILE A 18 -3.10 -28.76 -17.33
C ILE A 18 -3.14 -29.88 -16.28
N ALA A 19 -3.35 -29.54 -15.00
CA ALA A 19 -3.38 -30.50 -13.90
C ALA A 19 -4.50 -31.54 -14.04
N PHE A 20 -5.60 -31.22 -14.72
CA PHE A 20 -6.71 -32.16 -14.98
C PHE A 20 -6.63 -32.82 -16.35
N ALA A 21 -6.34 -32.05 -17.41
CA ALA A 21 -6.36 -32.56 -18.78
C ALA A 21 -5.25 -33.57 -19.05
N VAL A 22 -4.04 -33.36 -18.49
CA VAL A 22 -2.91 -34.26 -18.75
C VAL A 22 -3.13 -35.64 -18.11
N PRO A 23 -3.46 -35.77 -16.80
CA PRO A 23 -3.75 -37.08 -16.23
C PRO A 23 -4.94 -37.77 -16.89
N LEU A 24 -6.00 -37.02 -17.21
CA LEU A 24 -7.17 -37.58 -17.89
C LEU A 24 -6.82 -38.08 -19.30
N GLY A 25 -5.99 -37.34 -20.05
CA GLY A 25 -5.49 -37.78 -21.36
C GLY A 25 -4.64 -39.05 -21.28
N ILE A 26 -3.81 -39.19 -20.23
CA ILE A 26 -3.05 -40.42 -19.97
C ILE A 26 -3.98 -41.59 -19.67
N VAL A 27 -4.97 -41.41 -18.80
CA VAL A 27 -5.95 -42.45 -18.44
C VAL A 27 -6.76 -42.89 -19.66
N ILE A 28 -7.16 -41.96 -20.54
CA ILE A 28 -7.88 -42.30 -21.77
C ILE A 28 -7.01 -43.13 -22.72
N ARG A 29 -5.72 -42.80 -22.84
CA ARG A 29 -4.77 -43.59 -23.62
C ARG A 29 -4.60 -45.00 -23.06
N GLU A 30 -4.46 -45.12 -21.74
CA GLU A 30 -4.34 -46.42 -21.07
C GLU A 30 -5.62 -47.25 -21.24
N LEU A 31 -6.80 -46.65 -21.07
CA LEU A 31 -8.07 -47.32 -21.33
C LEU A 31 -8.24 -47.77 -22.79
N ALA A 32 -7.76 -46.99 -23.77
CA ALA A 32 -7.82 -47.36 -25.17
C ALA A 32 -6.93 -48.58 -25.45
N SER A 33 -5.72 -48.57 -24.90
CA SER A 33 -4.79 -49.70 -24.97
C SER A 33 -5.36 -50.96 -24.31
N ASP A 34 -5.84 -50.86 -23.07
CA ASP A 34 -6.41 -51.99 -22.32
C ASP A 34 -7.62 -52.60 -23.04
N ARG A 35 -8.47 -51.76 -23.65
CA ARG A 35 -9.60 -52.23 -24.45
C ARG A 35 -9.14 -53.00 -25.68
N ALA A 36 -8.18 -52.47 -26.43
CA ALA A 36 -7.64 -53.13 -27.62
C ALA A 36 -7.04 -54.50 -27.29
N PHE A 37 -6.24 -54.60 -26.22
CA PHE A 37 -5.67 -55.88 -25.79
C PHE A 37 -6.72 -56.84 -25.20
N SER A 38 -7.70 -56.35 -24.44
CA SER A 38 -8.81 -57.18 -23.95
C SER A 38 -9.66 -57.75 -25.09
N ASP A 39 -9.88 -56.96 -26.15
CA ASP A 39 -10.56 -57.43 -27.36
C ASP A 39 -9.74 -58.48 -28.10
N ALA A 40 -8.43 -58.30 -28.20
CA ALA A 40 -7.52 -59.29 -28.77
C ALA A 40 -7.50 -60.59 -27.95
N GLU A 41 -7.47 -60.54 -26.61
CA GLU A 41 -7.57 -61.73 -25.75
C GLU A 41 -8.88 -62.48 -25.97
N ARG A 42 -10.00 -61.75 -26.05
CA ARG A 42 -11.31 -62.34 -26.38
C ARG A 42 -11.30 -63.03 -27.74
N GLN A 43 -10.66 -62.42 -28.74
CA GLN A 43 -10.52 -62.99 -30.08
C GLN A 43 -9.66 -64.26 -30.07
N ALA A 44 -8.52 -64.28 -29.39
CA ALA A 44 -7.68 -65.46 -29.23
C ALA A 44 -8.45 -66.63 -28.59
N ALA A 45 -9.24 -66.32 -27.55
CA ALA A 45 -10.02 -67.33 -26.82
C ALA A 45 -11.07 -68.05 -27.69
N THR A 46 -11.49 -67.47 -28.82
CA THR A 46 -12.45 -68.11 -29.74
C THR A 46 -11.90 -69.35 -30.44
N ILE A 47 -10.58 -69.44 -30.63
CA ILE A 47 -9.92 -70.57 -31.28
C ILE A 47 -9.60 -71.71 -30.29
N GLY A 48 -9.54 -71.40 -28.99
CA GLY A 48 -9.19 -72.35 -27.94
C GLY A 48 -9.96 -73.69 -28.00
N PRO A 49 -11.31 -73.67 -28.11
CA PRO A 49 -12.11 -74.89 -28.26
C PRO A 49 -11.81 -75.70 -29.53
N THR A 50 -11.41 -75.07 -30.63
CA THR A 50 -11.04 -75.79 -31.84
C THR A 50 -9.71 -76.51 -31.66
N LEU A 51 -8.73 -75.83 -31.03
CA LEU A 51 -7.41 -76.41 -30.75
C LEU A 51 -7.44 -77.58 -29.78
N SER A 52 -8.43 -77.65 -28.89
CA SER A 52 -8.60 -78.82 -28.02
C SER A 52 -9.21 -80.04 -28.73
N ILE A 53 -9.87 -79.84 -29.87
CA ILE A 53 -10.57 -80.88 -30.63
C ILE A 53 -9.72 -81.44 -31.77
N THR A 54 -9.02 -80.57 -32.50
CA THR A 54 -8.29 -80.94 -33.73
C THR A 54 -7.00 -80.15 -33.90
N THR A 55 -5.96 -80.83 -34.40
CA THR A 55 -4.71 -80.23 -34.85
C THR A 55 -4.54 -80.32 -36.37
N ASP A 56 -5.59 -80.73 -37.10
CA ASP A 56 -5.55 -80.84 -38.56
C ASP A 56 -5.43 -79.46 -39.22
N ARG A 57 -4.48 -79.35 -40.16
CA ARG A 57 -4.18 -78.10 -40.86
C ARG A 57 -5.40 -77.54 -41.59
N ALA A 58 -6.19 -78.38 -42.26
CA ALA A 58 -7.30 -77.91 -43.08
C ALA A 58 -8.47 -77.44 -42.20
N GLU A 59 -8.74 -78.15 -41.11
CA GLU A 59 -9.78 -77.76 -40.15
C GLU A 59 -9.43 -76.47 -39.40
N LEU A 60 -8.20 -76.37 -38.88
CA LEU A 60 -7.74 -75.16 -38.21
C LEU A 60 -7.66 -73.95 -39.16
N THR A 61 -7.24 -74.14 -40.41
CA THR A 61 -7.27 -73.05 -41.42
C THR A 61 -8.69 -72.54 -41.63
N ARG A 62 -9.68 -73.43 -41.73
CA ARG A 62 -11.09 -73.03 -41.85
C ARG A 62 -11.58 -72.32 -40.58
N ALA A 63 -11.22 -72.81 -39.40
CA ALA A 63 -11.60 -72.20 -38.13
C ALA A 63 -11.03 -70.77 -38.01
N VAL A 64 -9.74 -70.59 -38.28
CA VAL A 64 -9.08 -69.27 -38.30
C VAL A 64 -9.79 -68.34 -39.30
N LEU A 65 -9.96 -68.75 -40.56
CA LEU A 65 -10.61 -67.94 -41.59
C LEU A 65 -12.10 -67.65 -41.32
N SER A 66 -12.77 -68.47 -40.50
CA SER A 66 -14.15 -68.24 -40.09
C SER A 66 -14.30 -67.15 -39.01
N THR A 67 -13.22 -66.82 -38.31
CA THR A 67 -13.22 -65.69 -37.37
C THR A 67 -13.03 -64.37 -38.12
N GLU A 68 -13.60 -63.29 -37.59
CA GLU A 68 -13.40 -61.95 -38.12
C GLU A 68 -11.91 -61.54 -38.21
N PRO A 69 -11.08 -61.71 -37.16
CA PRO A 69 -9.65 -61.39 -37.25
C PRO A 69 -8.89 -62.29 -38.23
N GLY A 70 -9.22 -63.58 -38.32
CA GLY A 70 -8.57 -64.47 -39.29
C GLY A 70 -8.93 -64.13 -40.74
N GLY A 71 -10.17 -63.70 -41.01
CA GLY A 71 -10.58 -63.17 -42.32
C GLY A 71 -9.85 -61.88 -42.71
N ARG A 72 -9.42 -61.07 -41.73
CA ARG A 72 -8.58 -59.87 -41.93
C ARG A 72 -7.08 -60.16 -41.95
N GLY A 73 -6.65 -61.40 -41.72
CA GLY A 73 -5.24 -61.76 -41.58
C GLY A 73 -4.58 -61.25 -40.30
N HIS A 74 -5.37 -61.00 -39.26
CA HIS A 74 -4.93 -60.55 -37.93
C HIS A 74 -4.83 -61.72 -36.93
N LEU A 75 -5.16 -62.94 -37.34
CA LEU A 75 -5.08 -64.13 -36.50
C LEU A 75 -4.10 -65.13 -37.10
N ALA A 76 -3.18 -65.62 -36.28
CA ALA A 76 -2.35 -66.76 -36.60
C ALA A 76 -2.32 -67.76 -35.44
N VAL A 77 -2.03 -69.02 -35.75
CA VAL A 77 -1.96 -70.10 -34.78
C VAL A 77 -0.71 -70.91 -35.03
N HIS A 78 0.09 -71.10 -33.98
CA HIS A 78 1.36 -71.81 -34.00
C HIS A 78 1.24 -73.08 -33.19
N VAL A 79 1.14 -74.22 -33.87
CA VAL A 79 0.95 -75.54 -33.24
C VAL A 79 2.27 -76.33 -33.29
N PRO A 80 2.79 -76.87 -32.17
CA PRO A 80 3.83 -77.89 -32.20
C PRO A 80 3.30 -79.14 -32.92
N VAL A 81 3.99 -79.61 -33.95
CA VAL A 81 3.73 -80.93 -34.56
C VAL A 81 5.05 -81.65 -34.81
N GLU A 82 5.04 -82.98 -34.74
CA GLU A 82 6.19 -83.83 -35.06
C GLU A 82 6.61 -83.61 -36.53
N GLY A 83 7.71 -82.88 -36.75
CA GLY A 83 8.20 -82.51 -38.09
C GLY A 83 8.45 -81.02 -38.31
N GLY A 84 8.08 -80.17 -37.34
CA GLY A 84 8.32 -78.71 -37.37
C GLY A 84 7.05 -77.93 -37.04
N PRO A 85 7.14 -76.67 -36.57
CA PRO A 85 5.96 -75.91 -36.14
C PRO A 85 4.98 -75.69 -37.31
N LEU A 86 3.70 -75.99 -37.07
CA LEU A 86 2.61 -75.72 -37.99
C LEU A 86 2.10 -74.30 -37.76
N ASP A 87 2.40 -73.41 -38.71
CA ASP A 87 1.91 -72.03 -38.72
C ASP A 87 0.66 -71.91 -39.61
N ILE A 88 -0.42 -71.40 -39.02
CA ILE A 88 -1.69 -71.12 -39.71
C ILE A 88 -1.93 -69.63 -39.65
N GLY A 89 -2.27 -69.00 -40.77
CA GLY A 89 -2.42 -67.54 -40.85
C GLY A 89 -1.09 -66.82 -41.11
N THR A 90 -1.04 -65.53 -40.77
CA THR A 90 0.13 -64.67 -41.01
C THR A 90 0.88 -64.41 -39.72
N ARG A 91 2.03 -65.05 -39.53
CA ARG A 91 2.93 -64.79 -38.40
C ARG A 91 3.56 -63.40 -38.53
N ARG A 92 3.41 -62.55 -37.51
CA ARG A 92 4.09 -61.24 -37.42
C ARG A 92 5.09 -61.22 -36.27
N ALA A 93 4.78 -61.86 -35.15
CA ALA A 93 5.68 -61.99 -34.01
C ALA A 93 6.97 -62.76 -34.37
N ALA A 94 8.10 -62.45 -33.73
CA ALA A 94 9.33 -63.20 -33.96
C ALA A 94 9.16 -64.64 -33.45
N ARG A 95 9.81 -65.61 -34.12
CA ARG A 95 9.76 -67.01 -33.68
C ARG A 95 10.21 -67.20 -32.23
N GLN A 96 11.16 -66.38 -31.78
CA GLN A 96 11.65 -66.40 -30.41
C GLN A 96 10.54 -66.04 -29.42
N ASP A 97 9.74 -65.01 -29.69
CA ASP A 97 8.65 -64.60 -28.79
C ASP A 97 7.57 -65.67 -28.67
N VAL A 98 7.25 -66.34 -29.79
CA VAL A 98 6.31 -67.47 -29.82
C VAL A 98 6.83 -68.65 -29.01
N GLU A 99 8.12 -68.96 -29.11
CA GLU A 99 8.72 -70.06 -28.34
C GLU A 99 8.80 -69.72 -26.84
N THR A 100 9.15 -68.47 -26.49
CA THR A 100 9.16 -68.02 -25.09
C THR A 100 7.78 -68.14 -24.44
N VAL A 101 6.70 -67.72 -25.13
CA VAL A 101 5.32 -67.87 -24.64
C VAL A 101 4.91 -69.34 -24.48
N ARG A 102 5.41 -70.20 -25.37
CA ARG A 102 5.17 -71.65 -25.31
C ARG A 102 5.86 -72.30 -24.12
N GLU A 103 7.12 -71.95 -23.87
CA GLU A 103 7.91 -72.48 -22.75
C GLU A 103 7.39 -71.96 -21.40
N ASP A 104 7.11 -70.67 -21.30
CA ASP A 104 6.67 -70.03 -20.05
C ASP A 104 5.19 -70.25 -19.75
N GLY A 105 4.39 -70.59 -20.76
CA GLY A 105 2.94 -70.78 -20.65
C GLY A 105 2.19 -69.52 -20.25
N ARG A 106 2.75 -68.33 -20.49
CA ARG A 106 2.18 -67.03 -20.12
C ARG A 106 1.94 -66.17 -21.36
N ALA A 107 0.81 -65.48 -21.38
CA ALA A 107 0.52 -64.52 -22.43
C ALA A 107 1.58 -63.40 -22.46
N SER A 108 1.92 -62.95 -23.66
CA SER A 108 2.88 -61.87 -23.88
C SER A 108 2.43 -60.99 -25.03
N VAL A 109 2.87 -59.74 -25.02
CA VAL A 109 2.66 -58.78 -26.10
C VAL A 109 4.01 -58.46 -26.72
N ALA A 110 4.14 -58.67 -28.03
CA ALA A 110 5.33 -58.32 -28.80
C ALA A 110 5.04 -57.12 -29.70
N GLU A 111 6.00 -56.20 -29.81
CA GLU A 111 5.93 -55.10 -30.78
C GLU A 111 6.28 -55.62 -32.18
N VAL A 112 5.45 -55.29 -33.17
CA VAL A 112 5.60 -55.76 -34.56
C VAL A 112 5.37 -54.61 -35.52
N GLU A 113 5.66 -54.81 -36.81
CA GLU A 113 5.46 -53.77 -37.80
C GLU A 113 3.98 -53.31 -37.86
N GLY A 114 3.76 -52.03 -37.58
CA GLY A 114 2.46 -51.37 -37.61
C GLY A 114 1.55 -51.64 -36.40
N GLY A 115 2.04 -52.24 -35.31
CA GLY A 115 1.24 -52.45 -34.11
C GLY A 115 1.84 -53.47 -33.14
N PHE A 116 0.99 -54.28 -32.54
CA PHE A 116 1.36 -55.26 -31.52
C PHE A 116 0.83 -56.65 -31.88
N ALA A 117 1.53 -57.69 -31.45
CA ALA A 117 1.08 -59.07 -31.53
C ALA A 117 0.85 -59.59 -30.12
N LEU A 118 -0.42 -59.86 -29.77
CA LEU A 118 -0.78 -60.57 -28.56
C LEU A 118 -0.57 -62.07 -28.79
N LEU A 119 0.23 -62.70 -27.94
CA LEU A 119 0.54 -64.12 -27.97
C LEU A 119 -0.15 -64.81 -26.80
N GLN A 120 -1.18 -65.60 -27.10
CA GLN A 120 -1.99 -66.30 -26.10
C GLN A 120 -1.66 -67.81 -26.11
N PRO A 121 -1.09 -68.36 -25.03
CA PRO A 121 -0.86 -69.80 -24.93
C PRO A 121 -2.19 -70.54 -24.73
N THR A 122 -2.37 -71.63 -25.46
CA THR A 122 -3.55 -72.49 -25.43
C THR A 122 -3.10 -73.95 -25.32
N ALA A 123 -3.58 -74.65 -24.29
CA ALA A 123 -3.28 -76.07 -24.11
C ALA A 123 -4.01 -76.92 -25.16
N LEU A 124 -3.26 -77.82 -25.80
CA LEU A 124 -3.78 -78.81 -26.73
C LEU A 124 -4.26 -80.06 -25.97
N GLY A 125 -5.12 -80.86 -26.61
CA GLY A 125 -5.52 -82.17 -26.07
C GLY A 125 -4.35 -83.15 -25.89
N THR A 126 -3.21 -82.90 -26.54
CA THR A 126 -1.96 -83.67 -26.46
C THR A 126 -1.10 -83.34 -25.23
N GLY A 127 -1.41 -82.25 -24.50
CA GLY A 127 -0.61 -81.73 -23.39
C GLY A 127 0.48 -80.74 -23.81
N GLU A 128 0.65 -80.50 -25.11
CA GLU A 128 1.52 -79.43 -25.63
C GLU A 128 0.80 -78.06 -25.64
N ILE A 129 1.56 -76.98 -25.82
CA ILE A 129 1.03 -75.61 -25.85
C ILE A 129 1.10 -75.09 -27.29
N ALA A 130 -0.06 -74.76 -27.86
CA ALA A 130 -0.17 -73.93 -29.05
C ALA A 130 -0.16 -72.46 -28.66
N VAL A 131 0.29 -71.59 -29.55
CA VAL A 131 0.25 -70.13 -29.35
C VAL A 131 -0.68 -69.53 -30.39
N VAL A 132 -1.72 -68.83 -29.94
CA VAL A 132 -2.60 -68.03 -30.79
C VAL A 132 -2.04 -66.62 -30.83
N GLU A 133 -1.66 -66.16 -32.01
CA GLU A 133 -1.20 -64.81 -32.28
C GLU A 133 -2.38 -63.96 -32.79
N VAL A 134 -2.63 -62.82 -32.13
CA VAL A 134 -3.60 -61.81 -32.57
C VAL A 134 -2.87 -60.50 -32.82
N TYR A 135 -2.93 -60.01 -34.05
CA TYR A 135 -2.38 -58.71 -34.44
C TYR A 135 -3.35 -57.58 -34.07
N VAL A 136 -2.86 -56.64 -33.29
CA VAL A 136 -3.54 -55.42 -32.86
C VAL A 136 -2.89 -54.23 -33.55
N PRO A 137 -3.56 -53.63 -34.55
CA PRO A 137 -3.07 -52.44 -35.24
C PRO A 137 -2.86 -51.24 -34.29
N GLU A 138 -1.86 -50.40 -34.58
CA GLU A 138 -1.58 -49.21 -33.75
C GLU A 138 -2.74 -48.19 -33.73
N ASP A 139 -3.56 -48.13 -34.78
CA ASP A 139 -4.76 -47.31 -34.84
C ASP A 139 -5.88 -47.82 -33.91
N GLU A 140 -5.95 -49.11 -33.61
CA GLU A 140 -6.90 -49.66 -32.63
C GLU A 140 -6.49 -49.28 -31.20
N VAL A 141 -5.19 -49.36 -30.88
CA VAL A 141 -4.63 -48.99 -29.57
C VAL A 141 -4.76 -47.49 -29.29
N SER A 142 -4.66 -46.67 -30.33
CA SER A 142 -4.76 -45.20 -30.24
C SER A 142 -6.15 -44.65 -30.58
N ASN A 143 -7.14 -45.52 -30.86
CA ASN A 143 -8.44 -45.11 -31.32
C ASN A 143 -9.15 -44.20 -30.29
N GLY A 144 -9.65 -43.05 -30.76
CA GLY A 144 -10.31 -42.06 -29.92
C GLY A 144 -9.40 -41.23 -29.02
N VAL A 145 -8.11 -41.56 -28.88
CA VAL A 145 -7.15 -40.80 -28.05
C VAL A 145 -6.93 -39.40 -28.63
N ALA A 146 -6.73 -39.28 -29.94
CA ALA A 146 -6.56 -37.99 -30.61
C ALA A 146 -7.80 -37.09 -30.47
N THR A 147 -8.99 -37.67 -30.65
CA THR A 147 -10.28 -36.97 -30.47
C THR A 147 -10.46 -36.51 -29.02
N ALA A 148 -10.07 -37.34 -28.04
CA ALA A 148 -10.10 -36.97 -26.63
C ALA A 148 -9.15 -35.80 -26.32
N TRP A 149 -7.92 -35.82 -26.84
CA TRP A 149 -6.98 -34.71 -26.69
C TRP A 149 -7.50 -33.42 -27.32
N LEU A 150 -8.11 -33.48 -28.50
CA LEU A 150 -8.73 -32.33 -29.15
C LEU A 150 -9.89 -31.76 -28.32
N MET A 151 -10.75 -32.62 -27.77
CA MET A 151 -11.84 -32.21 -26.88
C MET A 151 -11.32 -31.57 -25.60
N LEU A 152 -10.31 -32.18 -24.95
CA LEU A 152 -9.68 -31.64 -23.74
C LEU A 152 -9.01 -30.29 -24.01
N ALA A 153 -8.29 -30.16 -25.12
CA ALA A 153 -7.67 -28.90 -25.54
C ALA A 153 -8.74 -27.82 -25.83
N GLY A 154 -9.83 -28.19 -26.51
CA GLY A 154 -10.94 -27.28 -26.80
C GLY A 154 -11.64 -26.76 -25.54
N VAL A 155 -11.97 -27.65 -24.60
CA VAL A 155 -12.56 -27.28 -23.30
C VAL A 155 -11.57 -26.42 -22.50
N GLY A 156 -10.30 -26.81 -22.45
CA GLY A 156 -9.25 -26.05 -21.78
C GLY A 156 -9.10 -24.62 -22.33
N LEU A 157 -9.08 -24.48 -23.66
CA LEU A 157 -9.02 -23.19 -24.32
C LEU A 157 -10.26 -22.34 -24.02
N ALA A 158 -11.47 -22.93 -24.07
CA ALA A 158 -12.71 -22.24 -23.74
C ALA A 158 -12.72 -21.73 -22.29
N LEU A 159 -12.24 -22.53 -21.33
CA LEU A 159 -12.12 -22.13 -19.93
C LEU A 159 -11.13 -20.98 -19.74
N VAL A 160 -9.97 -21.03 -20.42
CA VAL A 160 -8.97 -19.96 -20.36
C VAL A 160 -9.51 -18.66 -20.97
N VAL A 161 -10.13 -18.72 -22.14
CA VAL A 161 -10.74 -17.54 -22.79
C VAL A 161 -11.86 -16.98 -21.90
N GLY A 162 -12.72 -17.83 -21.36
CA GLY A 162 -13.78 -17.45 -20.44
C GLY A 162 -13.25 -16.78 -19.17
N SER A 163 -12.19 -17.31 -18.56
CA SER A 163 -11.61 -16.75 -17.34
C SER A 163 -11.00 -15.36 -17.58
N VAL A 164 -10.30 -15.18 -18.69
CA VAL A 164 -9.74 -13.89 -19.09
C VAL A 164 -10.85 -12.87 -19.35
N ALA A 165 -11.92 -13.27 -20.05
CA ALA A 165 -13.06 -12.39 -20.32
C ALA A 165 -13.77 -11.94 -19.03
N VAL A 166 -13.96 -12.84 -18.08
CA VAL A 166 -14.55 -12.52 -16.77
C VAL A 166 -13.64 -11.60 -15.97
N ALA A 167 -12.34 -11.91 -15.89
CA ALA A 167 -11.35 -11.08 -15.21
C ALA A 167 -11.30 -9.66 -15.79
N ASP A 168 -11.36 -9.54 -17.12
CA ASP A 168 -11.37 -8.26 -17.81
C ASP A 168 -12.62 -7.44 -17.49
N ARG A 169 -13.79 -8.08 -17.53
CA ARG A 169 -15.08 -7.45 -17.21
C ARG A 169 -15.15 -6.98 -15.75
N LEU A 170 -14.65 -7.77 -14.80
CA LEU A 170 -14.52 -7.35 -13.40
C LEU A 170 -13.55 -6.18 -13.25
N GLY A 171 -12.41 -6.23 -13.93
CA GLY A 171 -11.42 -5.15 -13.93
C GLY A 171 -12.00 -3.81 -14.40
N VAL A 172 -12.82 -3.83 -15.45
CA VAL A 172 -13.47 -2.61 -15.97
C VAL A 172 -14.60 -2.13 -15.05
N ARG A 173 -15.39 -3.04 -14.47
CA ARG A 173 -16.57 -2.66 -13.67
C ARG A 173 -16.29 -2.32 -12.21
N MET A 174 -15.22 -2.85 -11.62
CA MET A 174 -14.92 -2.67 -10.19
C MET A 174 -13.62 -1.91 -9.95
N VAL A 175 -12.53 -2.33 -10.60
CA VAL A 175 -11.19 -1.76 -10.30
C VAL A 175 -11.06 -0.33 -10.84
N ARG A 176 -11.54 -0.07 -12.07
CA ARG A 176 -11.45 1.28 -12.66
C ARG A 176 -12.22 2.35 -11.86
N PRO A 177 -13.50 2.17 -11.49
CA PRO A 177 -14.21 3.17 -10.70
C PRO A 177 -13.59 3.37 -9.31
N ALA A 178 -13.14 2.29 -8.65
CA ALA A 178 -12.46 2.40 -7.36
C ALA A 178 -11.15 3.20 -7.45
N GLN A 179 -10.35 2.99 -8.50
CA GLN A 179 -9.13 3.77 -8.74
C GLN A 179 -9.43 5.24 -9.05
N ARG A 180 -10.51 5.53 -9.79
CA ARG A 180 -10.96 6.92 -10.02
C ARG A 180 -11.37 7.60 -8.72
N LEU A 181 -12.11 6.91 -7.85
CA LEU A 181 -12.51 7.42 -6.54
C LEU A 181 -11.29 7.71 -5.66
N ALA A 182 -10.31 6.79 -5.61
CA ALA A 182 -9.07 6.99 -4.86
C ALA A 182 -8.25 8.18 -5.39
N GLY A 183 -8.11 8.28 -6.71
CA GLY A 183 -7.44 9.41 -7.35
C GLY A 183 -8.14 10.74 -7.05
N ALA A 184 -9.47 10.78 -7.15
CA ALA A 184 -10.24 11.98 -6.86
C ALA A 184 -10.14 12.41 -5.38
N ALA A 185 -10.07 11.46 -4.44
CA ALA A 185 -9.85 11.77 -3.04
C ALA A 185 -8.47 12.38 -2.80
N GLN A 186 -7.43 11.89 -3.48
CA GLN A 186 -6.10 12.49 -3.42
C GLN A 186 -6.08 13.89 -4.04
N GLU A 187 -6.71 14.08 -5.21
CA GLU A 187 -6.84 15.39 -5.85
C GLU A 187 -7.57 16.40 -4.97
N LEU A 188 -8.64 15.99 -4.30
CA LEU A 188 -9.35 16.83 -3.34
C LEU A 188 -8.45 17.22 -2.16
N GLY A 189 -7.66 16.27 -1.65
CA GLY A 189 -6.64 16.51 -0.61
C GLY A 189 -5.52 17.45 -1.05
N GLU A 190 -5.19 17.49 -2.34
CA GLU A 190 -4.26 18.45 -2.96
C GLU A 190 -4.90 19.82 -3.25
N GLY A 191 -6.17 20.03 -2.89
CA GLY A 191 -6.88 21.31 -3.05
C GLY A 191 -7.61 21.49 -4.38
N LYS A 192 -7.75 20.44 -5.20
CA LYS A 192 -8.58 20.47 -6.43
C LYS A 192 -10.05 20.28 -6.09
N LEU A 193 -10.67 21.31 -5.53
CA LEU A 193 -12.04 21.26 -4.97
C LEU A 193 -13.16 21.01 -6.00
N ALA A 194 -12.88 21.20 -7.28
CA ALA A 194 -13.82 20.95 -8.38
C ALA A 194 -13.88 19.48 -8.82
N THR A 195 -12.98 18.62 -8.32
CA THR A 195 -12.95 17.20 -8.70
C THR A 195 -14.24 16.49 -8.26
N ARG A 196 -14.90 15.82 -9.20
CA ARG A 196 -16.08 14.99 -8.96
C ARG A 196 -15.91 13.64 -9.63
N VAL A 197 -16.55 12.61 -9.08
CA VAL A 197 -16.43 11.23 -9.58
C VAL A 197 -17.76 10.80 -10.20
N PRO A 198 -17.75 10.19 -11.40
CA PRO A 198 -18.97 9.66 -12.00
C PRO A 198 -19.54 8.51 -11.17
N GLU A 199 -20.87 8.49 -11.04
CA GLU A 199 -21.63 7.51 -10.25
C GLU A 199 -21.83 6.18 -11.01
N GLU A 200 -20.71 5.57 -11.41
CA GLU A 200 -20.67 4.35 -12.21
C GLU A 200 -20.25 3.13 -11.39
N GLY A 201 -20.70 1.95 -11.82
CA GLY A 201 -20.29 0.66 -11.27
C GLY A 201 -21.34 0.00 -10.37
N PRO A 202 -20.91 -1.01 -9.57
CA PRO A 202 -21.70 -1.68 -8.54
C PRO A 202 -22.35 -0.70 -7.57
N THR A 203 -23.41 -1.15 -6.91
CA THR A 203 -24.19 -0.38 -5.94
C THR A 203 -23.32 0.24 -4.85
N GLU A 204 -22.34 -0.50 -4.34
CA GLU A 204 -21.44 -0.06 -3.27
C GLU A 204 -20.53 1.08 -3.72
N LEU A 205 -19.98 0.98 -4.95
CA LEU A 205 -19.10 2.00 -5.51
C LEU A 205 -19.88 3.25 -5.93
N ARG A 206 -21.12 3.09 -6.39
CA ARG A 206 -22.02 4.21 -6.69
C ARG A 206 -22.36 5.00 -5.41
N SER A 207 -22.74 4.30 -4.35
CA SER A 207 -23.01 4.93 -3.05
C SER A 207 -21.78 5.66 -2.51
N ALA A 208 -20.58 5.08 -2.67
CA ALA A 208 -19.33 5.75 -2.29
C ALA A 208 -19.05 7.00 -3.14
N ALA A 209 -19.32 6.96 -4.45
CA ALA A 209 -19.18 8.13 -5.33
C ALA A 209 -20.14 9.26 -4.94
N VAL A 210 -21.40 8.95 -4.65
CA VAL A 210 -22.40 9.92 -4.15
C VAL A 210 -21.94 10.54 -2.84
N ALA A 211 -21.51 9.71 -1.88
CA ALA A 211 -21.01 10.20 -0.58
C ALA A 211 -19.77 11.08 -0.73
N PHE A 212 -18.84 10.70 -1.62
CA PHE A 212 -17.66 11.50 -1.93
C PHE A 212 -18.03 12.86 -2.54
N ASN A 213 -18.92 12.88 -3.54
CA ASN A 213 -19.35 14.12 -4.18
C ASN A 213 -20.05 15.04 -3.16
N SER A 214 -20.92 14.49 -2.30
CA SER A 214 -21.57 15.26 -1.23
C SER A 214 -20.56 15.81 -0.22
N MET A 215 -19.53 15.05 0.16
CA MET A 215 -18.47 15.53 1.04
C MET A 215 -17.67 16.65 0.37
N ALA A 216 -17.34 16.51 -0.91
CA ALA A 216 -16.63 17.53 -1.67
C ALA A 216 -17.44 18.84 -1.77
N ASP A 217 -18.76 18.75 -1.95
CA ASP A 217 -19.66 19.91 -1.93
C ASP A 217 -19.68 20.58 -0.54
N GLN A 218 -19.74 19.80 0.54
CA GLN A 218 -19.67 20.34 1.91
C GLN A 218 -18.35 21.07 2.19
N VAL A 219 -17.22 20.53 1.73
CA VAL A 219 -15.91 21.19 1.88
C VAL A 219 -15.89 22.53 1.13
N VAL A 220 -16.40 22.56 -0.10
CA VAL A 220 -16.51 23.79 -0.89
C VAL A 220 -17.37 24.83 -0.15
N GLN A 221 -18.50 24.41 0.41
CA GLN A 221 -19.39 25.31 1.14
C GLN A 221 -18.76 25.84 2.43
N LEU A 222 -18.05 24.99 3.18
CA LEU A 222 -17.35 25.41 4.39
C LEU A 222 -16.28 26.46 4.09
N LEU A 223 -15.49 26.25 3.03
CA LEU A 223 -14.48 27.22 2.60
C LEU A 223 -15.09 28.52 2.07
N ALA A 224 -16.24 28.45 1.40
CA ALA A 224 -16.98 29.64 0.98
C ALA A 224 -17.48 30.45 2.19
N ASN A 225 -18.06 29.78 3.19
CA ASN A 225 -18.53 30.40 4.42
C ASN A 225 -17.39 31.03 5.23
N GLU A 226 -16.23 30.37 5.31
CA GLU A 226 -15.04 30.91 5.98
C GLU A 226 -14.56 32.20 5.31
N ARG A 227 -14.56 32.26 3.97
CA ARG A 227 -14.22 33.47 3.21
C ARG A 227 -15.22 34.60 3.42
N GLU A 228 -16.51 34.29 3.46
CA GLU A 228 -17.56 35.29 3.72
C GLU A 228 -17.44 35.84 5.14
N LEU A 229 -17.20 34.98 6.12
CA LEU A 229 -16.97 35.37 7.51
C LEU A 229 -15.71 36.25 7.64
N ALA A 230 -14.61 35.88 6.98
CA ALA A 230 -13.40 36.71 6.96
C ALA A 230 -13.67 38.09 6.33
N ALA A 231 -14.48 38.16 5.27
CA ALA A 231 -14.86 39.42 4.63
C ALA A 231 -15.76 40.28 5.53
N ASP A 232 -16.74 39.70 6.21
CA ASP A 232 -17.62 40.39 7.16
C ASP A 232 -16.83 40.91 8.39
N LEU A 233 -15.96 40.08 8.96
CA LEU A 233 -15.06 40.49 10.05
C LEU A 233 -14.16 41.65 9.61
N SER A 234 -13.63 41.60 8.38
CA SER A 234 -12.84 42.72 7.83
C SER A 234 -13.63 44.03 7.84
N HIS A 235 -14.89 43.99 7.41
CA HIS A 235 -15.74 45.18 7.38
C HIS A 235 -16.10 45.67 8.79
N ARG A 236 -16.43 44.76 9.70
CA ARG A 236 -16.79 45.10 11.09
C ARG A 236 -15.62 45.66 11.90
N LEU A 237 -14.38 45.28 11.58
CA LEU A 237 -13.18 45.83 12.22
C LEU A 237 -12.79 47.20 11.66
N ARG A 238 -13.06 47.46 10.36
CA ARG A 238 -12.72 48.73 9.71
C ARG A 238 -13.48 49.93 10.29
N THR A 239 -14.74 49.73 10.62
CA THR A 239 -15.62 50.78 11.18
C THR A 239 -15.12 51.33 12.54
N PRO A 240 -14.88 50.51 13.58
CA PRO A 240 -14.34 50.99 14.84
C PRO A 240 -12.91 51.53 14.71
N LEU A 241 -12.07 50.96 13.84
CA LEU A 241 -10.73 51.51 13.56
C LEU A 241 -10.81 52.93 12.98
N THR A 242 -11.73 53.17 12.03
CA THR A 242 -11.95 54.50 11.45
C THR A 242 -12.38 55.51 12.52
N VAL A 243 -13.25 55.11 13.45
CA VAL A 243 -13.66 55.95 14.59
C VAL A 243 -12.50 56.20 15.54
N LEU A 244 -11.70 55.17 15.86
CA LEU A 244 -10.52 55.30 16.70
C LEU A 244 -9.50 56.29 16.10
N ARG A 245 -9.31 56.23 14.78
CA ARG A 245 -8.47 57.15 14.01
C ARG A 245 -9.00 58.58 14.04
N LEU A 246 -10.31 58.80 13.85
CA LEU A 246 -10.93 60.12 13.95
C LEU A 246 -10.79 60.72 15.35
N ASN A 247 -10.97 59.91 16.39
CA ASN A 247 -10.78 60.32 17.78
C ASN A 247 -9.31 60.65 18.07
N ALA A 248 -8.36 59.85 17.57
CA ALA A 248 -6.93 60.12 17.72
C ALA A 248 -6.48 61.37 16.96
N ALA A 249 -7.08 61.66 15.80
CA ALA A 249 -6.86 62.90 15.04
C ALA A 249 -7.43 64.13 15.76
N SER A 250 -8.43 63.95 16.61
CA SER A 250 -9.05 65.02 17.41
C SER A 250 -8.32 65.32 18.73
N LEU A 251 -7.33 64.50 19.09
CA LEU A 251 -6.41 64.82 20.19
C LEU A 251 -5.58 66.05 19.81
N GLY A 252 -5.42 66.99 20.74
CA GLY A 252 -4.59 68.20 20.53
C GLY A 252 -3.10 67.89 20.33
N GLU A 253 -2.26 68.92 20.35
CA GLU A 253 -0.80 68.74 20.19
C GLU A 253 -0.12 68.36 21.50
N GLY A 254 0.80 67.40 21.44
CA GLY A 254 1.59 66.94 22.57
C GLY A 254 2.14 65.51 22.38
N PRO A 255 3.21 65.14 23.10
CA PRO A 255 3.89 63.85 22.92
C PRO A 255 2.98 62.62 23.15
N ALA A 256 2.02 62.70 24.07
CA ALA A 256 1.04 61.63 24.31
C ALA A 256 0.00 61.49 23.17
N ALA A 257 -0.36 62.59 22.50
CA ALA A 257 -1.29 62.57 21.38
C ALA A 257 -0.63 62.00 20.11
N GLU A 258 0.64 62.38 19.85
CA GLU A 258 1.49 61.78 18.81
C GLU A 258 1.62 60.28 18.99
N GLN A 259 1.96 59.82 20.22
CA GLN A 259 2.09 58.39 20.53
C GLN A 259 0.79 57.62 20.35
N THR A 260 -0.35 58.23 20.71
CA THR A 260 -1.67 57.62 20.49
C THR A 260 -1.99 57.49 19.00
N ARG A 261 -1.72 58.52 18.18
CA ARG A 261 -1.92 58.45 16.72
C ARG A 261 -1.04 57.37 16.07
N ALA A 262 0.22 57.28 16.48
CA ALA A 262 1.15 56.25 15.99
C ALA A 262 0.65 54.83 16.36
N ALA A 263 0.16 54.63 17.59
CA ALA A 263 -0.39 53.35 18.03
C ALA A 263 -1.66 52.95 17.24
N VAL A 264 -2.55 53.91 16.93
CA VAL A 264 -3.74 53.64 16.09
C VAL A 264 -3.34 53.29 14.66
N GLN A 265 -2.38 54.00 14.07
CA GLN A 265 -1.87 53.68 12.72
C GLN A 265 -1.23 52.29 12.65
N GLN A 266 -0.46 51.91 13.67
CA GLN A 266 0.14 50.57 13.75
C GLN A 266 -0.94 49.48 13.84
N LEU A 267 -1.98 49.69 14.64
CA LEU A 267 -3.10 48.76 14.76
C LEU A 267 -3.89 48.63 13.45
N GLU A 268 -4.11 49.73 12.73
CA GLU A 268 -4.70 49.70 11.39
C GLU A 268 -3.85 48.85 10.44
N HIS A 269 -2.52 49.01 10.46
CA HIS A 269 -1.60 48.26 9.61
C HIS A 269 -1.59 46.76 9.92
N GLU A 270 -1.59 46.39 11.20
CA GLU A 270 -1.65 45.00 11.66
C GLU A 270 -2.98 44.34 11.29
N VAL A 271 -4.10 45.03 11.47
CA VAL A 271 -5.43 44.51 11.12
C VAL A 271 -5.58 44.37 9.61
N ASP A 272 -5.12 45.34 8.80
CA ASP A 272 -5.12 45.22 7.34
C ASP A 272 -4.22 44.07 6.87
N ALA A 273 -3.09 43.82 7.54
CA ALA A 273 -2.22 42.67 7.24
C ALA A 273 -2.90 41.33 7.57
N ILE A 274 -3.60 41.21 8.70
CA ILE A 274 -4.38 40.01 9.08
C ILE A 274 -5.53 39.78 8.09
N ILE A 275 -6.26 40.84 7.74
CA ILE A 275 -7.35 40.79 6.76
C ILE A 275 -6.82 40.35 5.39
N ARG A 276 -5.70 40.92 4.95
CA ARG A 276 -5.07 40.55 3.69
C ARG A 276 -4.59 39.10 3.72
N ALA A 277 -3.95 38.65 4.80
CA ALA A 277 -3.55 37.25 4.96
C ALA A 277 -4.75 36.29 4.93
N ALA A 278 -5.87 36.62 5.58
CA ALA A 278 -7.10 35.82 5.55
C ALA A 278 -7.76 35.80 4.16
N ARG A 279 -7.65 36.88 3.37
CA ARG A 279 -8.17 36.94 1.99
C ARG A 279 -7.22 36.31 0.95
N GLU A 280 -5.92 36.38 1.18
CA GLU A 280 -4.85 35.88 0.29
C GLU A 280 -4.46 34.43 0.56
N GLN A 281 -5.15 33.74 1.48
CA GLN A 281 -5.29 32.28 1.45
C GLN A 281 -6.05 31.83 0.18
N ARG A 282 -5.53 32.21 -0.98
CA ARG A 282 -5.63 31.41 -2.19
C ARG A 282 -4.90 30.11 -1.88
N PRO A 283 -5.46 28.95 -2.24
CA PRO A 283 -4.61 27.82 -2.51
C PRO A 283 -3.73 28.26 -3.68
N HIS A 284 -2.49 28.67 -3.41
CA HIS A 284 -1.45 28.68 -4.43
C HIS A 284 -1.18 27.22 -4.77
N ALA A 285 -2.07 26.64 -5.58
CA ALA A 285 -1.82 25.46 -6.35
C ALA A 285 -0.81 25.84 -7.44
N GLN A 286 0.46 25.96 -7.03
CA GLN A 286 1.65 25.98 -7.87
C GLN A 286 2.87 26.10 -6.96
N GLY A 287 3.34 24.94 -6.50
CA GLY A 287 4.55 24.83 -5.70
C GLY A 287 4.56 23.46 -5.02
N SER A 288 5.31 22.53 -5.59
CA SER A 288 5.56 21.22 -4.99
C SER A 288 6.01 21.41 -3.52
N PRO A 289 5.55 20.59 -2.54
CA PRO A 289 5.85 20.78 -1.12
C PRO A 289 7.34 20.59 -0.72
N ALA A 290 8.26 20.54 -1.67
CA ALA A 290 9.65 20.12 -1.48
C ALA A 290 10.71 21.22 -1.66
N GLU A 291 10.36 22.48 -1.98
CA GLU A 291 11.38 23.53 -2.23
C GLU A 291 11.19 24.88 -1.52
N ALA A 292 10.19 25.05 -0.65
CA ALA A 292 9.96 26.33 0.04
C ALA A 292 10.85 26.54 1.28
N GLY A 293 12.14 26.19 1.20
CA GLY A 293 13.11 26.51 2.25
C GLY A 293 13.70 27.91 2.08
N CYS A 294 13.96 28.61 3.19
CA CYS A 294 14.63 29.91 3.18
C CYS A 294 15.99 29.86 3.89
N ASP A 295 16.81 30.90 3.72
CA ASP A 295 18.00 31.13 4.55
C ASP A 295 17.62 31.95 5.78
N ALA A 296 17.58 31.32 6.96
CA ALA A 296 17.20 31.98 8.20
C ALA A 296 18.11 33.16 8.54
N SER A 297 19.40 33.06 8.22
CA SER A 297 20.38 34.13 8.48
C SER A 297 20.08 35.37 7.64
N GLU A 298 19.61 35.20 6.40
CA GLU A 298 19.19 36.31 5.54
C GLU A 298 17.96 37.02 6.10
N VAL A 299 16.92 36.26 6.45
CA VAL A 299 15.68 36.81 7.02
C VAL A 299 15.95 37.51 8.34
N ILE A 300 16.79 36.94 9.21
CA ILE A 300 17.15 37.55 10.50
C ILE A 300 17.87 38.88 10.30
N ARG A 301 18.84 38.97 9.38
CA ARG A 301 19.52 40.25 9.08
C ARG A 301 18.56 41.30 8.56
N GLU A 302 17.65 40.92 7.67
CA GLU A 302 16.63 41.82 7.13
C GLU A 302 15.70 42.34 8.22
N ARG A 303 15.14 41.44 9.06
CA ARG A 303 14.26 41.85 10.16
C ARG A 303 15.02 42.68 11.19
N MET A 304 16.24 42.30 11.54
CA MET A 304 17.07 43.06 12.48
C MET A 304 17.42 44.45 11.95
N SER A 305 17.64 44.63 10.64
CA SER A 305 17.82 45.95 10.02
C SER A 305 16.57 46.81 10.12
N PHE A 306 15.37 46.22 10.06
CA PHE A 306 14.12 46.94 10.23
C PHE A 306 13.91 47.36 11.69
N TRP A 307 14.11 46.42 12.63
CA TRP A 307 13.88 46.65 14.06
C TRP A 307 15.00 47.48 14.73
N SER A 308 16.21 47.50 14.19
CA SER A 308 17.31 48.34 14.71
C SER A 308 17.02 49.82 14.57
N ALA A 309 16.32 50.24 13.51
CA ALA A 309 15.92 51.64 13.33
C ALA A 309 15.00 52.13 14.47
N LEU A 310 14.04 51.28 14.88
CA LEU A 310 13.17 51.57 16.03
C LEU A 310 13.93 51.45 17.37
N ALA A 311 14.87 50.49 17.46
CA ALA A 311 15.70 50.31 18.64
C ALA A 311 16.59 51.53 18.92
N GLU A 312 17.16 52.15 17.88
CA GLU A 312 17.98 53.36 17.98
C GLU A 312 17.18 54.55 18.54
N ASP A 313 15.94 54.74 18.10
CA ASP A 313 15.04 55.79 18.61
C ASP A 313 14.70 55.60 20.11
N GLU A 314 14.56 54.35 20.54
CA GLU A 314 14.35 53.97 21.94
C GLU A 314 15.65 53.79 22.75
N GLY A 315 16.82 54.07 22.17
CA GLY A 315 18.12 53.94 22.84
C GLY A 315 18.47 52.51 23.27
N ARG A 316 17.95 51.49 22.57
CA ARG A 316 18.17 50.07 22.86
C ARG A 316 19.39 49.54 22.12
N GLU A 317 20.32 48.94 22.84
CA GLU A 317 21.45 48.23 22.22
C GLU A 317 20.97 46.94 21.55
N THR A 318 21.34 46.73 20.28
CA THR A 318 20.96 45.53 19.52
C THR A 318 22.19 44.73 19.10
N ARG A 319 22.10 43.40 19.16
CA ARG A 319 23.18 42.50 18.72
C ARG A 319 22.63 41.35 17.88
N VAL A 320 23.32 41.04 16.78
CA VAL A 320 23.09 39.81 16.01
C VAL A 320 24.37 39.00 16.02
N ALA A 321 24.30 37.70 16.30
CA ALA A 321 25.46 36.82 16.15
C ALA A 321 25.10 35.46 15.54
N GLY A 322 26.09 34.84 14.88
CA GLY A 322 25.92 33.55 14.23
C GLY A 322 25.14 33.58 12.91
N ALA A 323 24.62 34.75 12.51
CA ALA A 323 23.94 34.97 11.23
C ALA A 323 24.91 35.28 10.07
N ASP A 324 26.22 35.07 10.22
CA ASP A 324 27.22 35.34 9.18
C ASP A 324 27.29 34.24 8.12
N ARG A 325 26.80 33.04 8.46
CA ARG A 325 26.75 31.86 7.58
C ARG A 325 25.31 31.57 7.15
N ALA A 326 25.13 31.08 5.93
CA ALA A 326 23.82 30.69 5.43
C ALA A 326 23.24 29.52 6.26
N ALA A 327 22.01 29.70 6.75
CA ALA A 327 21.27 28.76 7.59
C ALA A 327 19.99 28.33 6.85
N ARG A 328 20.13 27.39 5.90
CA ARG A 328 18.99 26.91 5.10
C ARG A 328 18.06 26.06 5.97
N ILE A 329 16.80 26.45 6.07
CA ILE A 329 15.76 25.76 6.83
C ILE A 329 14.55 25.42 5.94
N PRO A 330 13.80 24.34 6.22
CA PRO A 330 12.62 23.94 5.45
C PRO A 330 11.35 24.72 5.89
N VAL A 331 11.48 26.04 6.05
CA VAL A 331 10.39 26.95 6.42
C VAL A 331 10.31 28.04 5.36
N ALA A 332 9.10 28.40 4.95
CA ALA A 332 8.89 29.47 3.99
C ALA A 332 9.33 30.82 4.59
N ARG A 333 10.03 31.64 3.78
CA ARG A 333 10.49 32.98 4.18
C ARG A 333 9.43 33.84 4.90
N PRO A 334 8.18 33.99 4.42
CA PRO A 334 7.18 34.82 5.10
C PRO A 334 6.77 34.28 6.48
N GLU A 335 6.80 32.95 6.69
CA GLU A 335 6.44 32.34 7.97
C GLU A 335 7.51 32.62 9.03
N LEU A 336 8.79 32.49 8.66
CA LEU A 336 9.90 32.82 9.55
C LEU A 336 9.92 34.32 9.88
N ALA A 337 9.67 35.18 8.90
CA ALA A 337 9.60 36.62 9.12
C ALA A 337 8.50 36.98 10.13
N ALA A 338 7.30 36.40 9.98
CA ALA A 338 6.19 36.63 10.91
C ALA A 338 6.51 36.14 12.34
N ALA A 339 7.18 35.00 12.49
CA ALA A 339 7.62 34.50 13.79
C ALA A 339 8.65 35.45 14.44
N LEU A 340 9.64 35.92 13.68
CA LEU A 340 10.64 36.88 14.17
C LEU A 340 10.00 38.20 14.58
N ASP A 341 9.04 38.71 13.80
CA ASP A 341 8.32 39.94 14.12
C ASP A 341 7.47 39.83 15.37
N ALA A 342 6.84 38.67 15.60
CA ALA A 342 6.13 38.41 16.84
C ALA A 342 7.08 38.42 18.05
N LEU A 343 8.27 37.83 17.93
CA LEU A 343 9.26 37.82 19.01
C LEU A 343 9.87 39.19 19.28
N LEU A 344 10.31 39.88 18.24
CA LEU A 344 10.91 41.21 18.35
C LEU A 344 9.86 42.22 18.83
N GLY A 345 8.64 42.21 18.29
CA GLY A 345 7.54 43.03 18.79
C GLY A 345 7.21 42.79 20.26
N ASN A 346 7.35 41.55 20.76
CA ASN A 346 7.20 41.25 22.18
C ASN A 346 8.29 41.91 23.03
N VAL A 347 9.54 41.97 22.56
CA VAL A 347 10.62 42.66 23.27
C VAL A 347 10.25 44.13 23.49
N PHE A 348 9.85 44.84 22.43
CA PHE A 348 9.48 46.26 22.52
C PHE A 348 8.24 46.47 23.41
N ARG A 349 7.24 45.58 23.33
CA ARG A 349 6.00 45.71 24.10
C ARG A 349 6.17 45.44 25.59
N HIS A 350 7.07 44.54 25.97
CA HIS A 350 7.14 44.00 27.32
C HIS A 350 8.42 44.36 28.09
N THR A 351 9.33 45.13 27.50
CA THR A 351 10.53 45.62 28.19
C THR A 351 10.62 47.15 28.15
N PRO A 352 11.15 47.80 29.20
CA PRO A 352 11.33 49.25 29.21
C PRO A 352 12.18 49.76 28.05
N VAL A 353 11.96 51.02 27.65
CA VAL A 353 12.83 51.77 26.73
C VAL A 353 14.29 51.70 27.23
N GLY A 354 15.24 51.59 26.31
CA GLY A 354 16.67 51.38 26.63
C GLY A 354 17.07 49.94 26.97
N THR A 355 16.13 48.98 27.02
CA THR A 355 16.46 47.57 27.27
C THR A 355 17.09 46.93 26.04
N ALA A 356 18.32 46.43 26.21
CA ALA A 356 19.08 45.74 25.17
C ALA A 356 18.45 44.39 24.78
N PHE A 357 18.61 44.00 23.51
CA PHE A 357 18.20 42.68 23.02
C PHE A 357 19.13 42.13 21.94
N ALA A 358 19.09 40.81 21.76
CA ALA A 358 19.95 40.10 20.82
C ALA A 358 19.21 38.98 20.08
N VAL A 359 19.64 38.72 18.84
CA VAL A 359 19.25 37.55 18.07
C VAL A 359 20.48 36.71 17.75
N ASP A 360 20.50 35.47 18.21
CA ASP A 360 21.61 34.53 17.99
C ASP A 360 21.13 33.35 17.13
N VAL A 361 21.96 32.94 16.16
CA VAL A 361 21.73 31.75 15.32
C VAL A 361 22.79 30.70 15.64
N HIS A 362 22.34 29.49 15.97
CA HIS A 362 23.22 28.34 16.19
C HIS A 362 22.89 27.22 15.21
N HIS A 363 23.94 26.66 14.60
CA HIS A 363 23.85 25.52 13.72
C HIS A 363 24.11 24.23 14.50
N SER A 364 23.12 23.34 14.55
CA SER A 364 23.28 21.93 14.89
C SER A 364 23.26 21.11 13.60
N GLY A 365 23.85 19.91 13.61
CA GLY A 365 23.88 19.06 12.40
C GLY A 365 22.50 18.68 11.87
N ASP A 366 21.50 18.64 12.74
CA ASP A 366 20.13 18.20 12.50
C ASP A 366 19.08 19.33 12.68
N ALA A 367 19.48 20.49 13.19
CA ALA A 367 18.57 21.60 13.49
C ALA A 367 19.26 22.97 13.39
N VAL A 368 18.50 24.01 13.07
CA VAL A 368 18.89 25.40 13.28
C VAL A 368 18.17 25.91 14.52
N ILE A 369 18.92 26.52 15.44
CA ILE A 369 18.39 27.10 16.66
C ILE A 369 18.47 28.62 16.55
N VAL A 370 17.32 29.29 16.65
CA VAL A 370 17.23 30.76 16.70
C VAL A 370 16.88 31.17 18.11
N LEU A 371 17.65 32.10 18.67
CA LEU A 371 17.47 32.62 20.02
C LEU A 371 17.16 34.12 19.94
N VAL A 372 16.10 34.55 20.62
CA VAL A 372 15.80 35.97 20.82
C VAL A 372 15.87 36.24 22.32
N SER A 373 16.77 37.14 22.71
CA SER A 373 17.13 37.43 24.10
C SER A 373 16.93 38.90 24.43
N ASP A 374 16.37 39.23 25.60
CA ASP A 374 16.24 40.60 26.12
C ASP A 374 16.84 40.79 27.52
N ALA A 375 17.16 42.03 27.88
CA ALA A 375 17.67 42.44 29.19
C ALA A 375 16.57 42.92 30.17
N GLY A 376 15.30 42.56 29.90
CA GLY A 376 14.14 43.04 30.64
C GLY A 376 13.87 42.31 31.95
N PRO A 377 12.67 42.46 32.54
CA PRO A 377 12.30 41.81 33.80
C PRO A 377 12.14 40.28 33.68
N GLY A 378 12.02 39.77 32.45
CA GLY A 378 11.77 38.38 32.14
C GLY A 378 10.31 37.93 32.38
N ILE A 379 9.99 36.70 31.95
CA ILE A 379 8.67 36.08 32.11
C ILE A 379 8.61 35.29 33.42
N ALA A 380 7.73 35.70 34.34
CA ALA A 380 7.60 35.12 35.68
C ALA A 380 7.13 33.65 35.68
N ASP A 381 6.24 33.27 34.74
CA ASP A 381 5.83 31.87 34.53
C ASP A 381 5.92 31.50 33.03
N PRO A 382 7.07 30.94 32.60
CA PRO A 382 7.27 30.50 31.23
C PRO A 382 6.26 29.45 30.73
N ARG A 383 5.75 28.59 31.63
CA ARG A 383 4.81 27.53 31.27
C ARG A 383 3.42 28.09 31.00
N ALA A 384 2.96 29.04 31.83
CA ALA A 384 1.69 29.73 31.60
C ALA A 384 1.71 30.61 30.35
N ALA A 385 2.85 31.24 30.01
CA ALA A 385 3.00 32.00 28.78
C ALA A 385 2.90 31.12 27.52
N LEU A 386 3.52 29.93 27.53
CA LEU A 386 3.42 28.94 26.46
C LEU A 386 2.01 28.34 26.33
N ALA A 387 1.33 28.11 27.46
CA ALA A 387 -0.02 27.52 27.50
C ALA A 387 -1.13 28.48 27.05
N ARG A 388 -0.99 29.80 27.31
CA ARG A 388 -1.95 30.81 26.82
C ARG A 388 -1.98 30.93 25.30
N GLY A 389 -0.90 30.59 24.62
CA GLY A 389 -0.92 30.43 23.17
C GLY A 389 -1.67 29.16 22.72
N GLY A 390 -1.43 28.02 23.39
CA GLY A 390 -2.02 26.73 22.96
C GLY A 390 -3.54 26.62 23.07
N SER A 391 -4.19 27.48 23.86
CA SER A 391 -5.63 27.39 24.16
C SER A 391 -6.43 28.46 23.41
N GLY A 392 -6.95 28.10 22.23
CA GLY A 392 -8.08 28.78 21.62
C GLY A 392 -9.36 28.55 22.44
N SER A 393 -9.49 29.18 23.62
CA SER A 393 -10.77 29.27 24.33
C SER A 393 -10.70 30.39 25.37
N GLY A 394 -11.64 31.35 25.25
CA GLY A 394 -11.77 32.50 26.14
C GLY A 394 -11.79 32.12 27.62
N GLY A 395 -10.96 32.84 28.38
CA GLY A 395 -11.05 32.92 29.83
C GLY A 395 -11.08 34.39 30.22
N GLU A 396 -12.25 34.85 30.64
CA GLU A 396 -12.42 36.15 31.29
C GLU A 396 -11.56 36.20 32.56
N GLY A 397 -10.70 37.21 32.67
CA GLY A 397 -10.07 37.56 33.94
C GLY A 397 -8.60 37.94 33.83
N GLY A 398 -8.34 39.25 33.73
CA GLY A 398 -7.15 39.87 34.35
C GLY A 398 -5.99 40.22 33.44
N SER A 399 -5.76 41.54 33.31
CA SER A 399 -4.65 42.26 32.65
C SER A 399 -4.75 42.45 31.13
N VAL A 400 -4.84 43.73 30.76
CA VAL A 400 -4.94 44.28 29.41
C VAL A 400 -3.63 44.01 28.65
N GLY A 401 -3.71 43.37 27.47
CA GLY A 401 -2.76 43.63 26.38
C GLY A 401 -1.95 42.48 25.79
N SER A 402 -2.18 41.20 26.12
CA SER A 402 -1.45 40.06 25.49
C SER A 402 -2.43 39.07 24.88
N THR A 403 -2.52 39.03 23.55
CA THR A 403 -3.48 38.18 22.80
C THR A 403 -3.04 36.72 22.65
N GLY A 404 -1.88 36.30 23.16
CA GLY A 404 -1.37 34.91 23.03
C GLY A 404 -0.91 34.52 21.61
N LEU A 405 -1.51 35.12 20.58
CA LEU A 405 -1.32 34.85 19.15
C LEU A 405 0.15 34.88 18.68
N GLY A 406 0.98 35.76 19.24
CA GLY A 406 2.36 35.92 18.81
C GLY A 406 3.23 34.68 19.07
N LEU A 407 3.07 34.03 20.24
CA LEU A 407 3.83 32.82 20.56
C LEU A 407 3.31 31.58 19.82
N ASP A 408 2.06 31.60 19.36
CA ASP A 408 1.47 30.50 18.57
C ASP A 408 1.98 30.46 17.15
N ILE A 409 2.19 31.63 16.54
CA ILE A 409 2.82 31.72 15.23
C ILE A 409 4.23 31.13 15.31
N VAL A 410 5.00 31.52 16.34
CA VAL A 410 6.36 31.03 16.57
C VAL A 410 6.40 29.52 16.85
N ARG A 411 5.49 29.03 17.69
CA ARG A 411 5.34 27.60 17.99
C ARG A 411 5.02 26.81 16.72
N ARG A 412 4.07 27.28 15.91
CA ARG A 412 3.65 26.61 14.68
C ARG A 412 4.81 26.48 13.69
N VAL A 413 5.64 27.52 13.57
CA VAL A 413 6.85 27.47 12.74
C VAL A 413 7.83 26.39 13.24
N ALA A 414 8.11 26.32 14.53
CA ALA A 414 8.95 25.26 15.10
C ALA A 414 8.36 23.86 14.86
N GLU A 415 7.09 23.66 15.24
CA GLU A 415 6.40 22.36 15.18
C GLU A 415 6.22 21.87 13.74
N SER A 416 6.07 22.77 12.75
CA SER A 416 5.99 22.41 11.32
C SER A 416 7.20 21.64 10.80
N THR A 417 8.34 21.76 11.49
CA THR A 417 9.61 21.09 11.14
C THR A 417 9.99 19.98 12.12
N GLY A 418 9.08 19.57 13.01
CA GLY A 418 9.37 18.63 14.10
C GLY A 418 10.26 19.21 15.22
N GLY A 419 10.41 20.54 15.24
CA GLY A 419 11.14 21.28 16.25
C GLY A 419 10.31 21.59 17.50
N ASP A 420 10.83 22.47 18.36
CA ASP A 420 10.24 22.83 19.65
C ASP A 420 10.51 24.31 19.98
N LEU A 421 9.68 24.90 20.84
CA LEU A 421 9.80 26.28 21.32
C LEU A 421 10.01 26.27 22.84
N ARG A 422 11.09 26.90 23.31
CA ARG A 422 11.39 27.01 24.75
C ARG A 422 11.56 28.45 25.17
N ILE A 423 11.09 28.74 26.38
CA ILE A 423 11.27 30.03 27.04
C ILE A 423 12.17 29.80 28.25
N GLY A 424 13.22 30.59 28.35
CA GLY A 424 14.22 30.57 29.41
C GLY A 424 14.59 31.97 29.87
N ARG A 425 15.69 32.06 30.63
CA ARG A 425 16.27 33.31 31.12
C ARG A 425 17.47 33.68 30.27
N SER A 426 17.52 34.93 29.80
CA SER A 426 18.64 35.43 29.02
C SER A 426 19.84 35.71 29.91
N VAL A 427 21.04 35.55 29.34
CA VAL A 427 22.30 36.04 29.94
C VAL A 427 22.33 37.57 30.08
N LEU A 428 21.48 38.27 29.31
CA LEU A 428 21.27 39.71 29.43
C LEU A 428 20.41 40.10 30.65
N GLY A 429 19.82 39.12 31.35
CA GLY A 429 19.04 39.32 32.58
C GLY A 429 17.53 39.08 32.43
N GLY A 430 16.99 39.22 31.21
CA GLY A 430 15.56 39.08 30.90
C GLY A 430 15.17 37.72 30.35
N THR A 431 14.40 37.69 29.27
CA THR A 431 13.87 36.46 28.69
C THR A 431 14.67 36.01 27.47
N GLU A 432 14.83 34.69 27.33
CA GLU A 432 15.35 34.06 26.12
C GLU A 432 14.28 33.15 25.53
N ILE A 433 13.94 33.36 24.26
CA ILE A 433 13.05 32.49 23.50
C ILE A 433 13.89 31.74 22.48
N ARG A 434 13.83 30.41 22.55
CA ARG A 434 14.64 29.50 21.73
C ARG A 434 13.73 28.67 20.83
N ILE A 435 13.86 28.90 19.52
CA ILE A 435 13.15 28.18 18.46
C ILE A 435 14.08 27.10 17.92
N TRP A 436 13.66 25.84 17.95
CA TRP A 436 14.35 24.74 17.28
C TRP A 436 13.66 24.46 15.97
N ILE A 437 14.40 24.46 14.87
CA ILE A 437 13.89 24.20 13.52
C ILE A 437 14.61 22.97 12.96
N GLY A 438 13.87 21.89 12.76
CA GLY A 438 14.42 20.62 12.25
C GLY A 438 14.82 20.74 10.78
N LEU A 439 15.99 20.22 10.41
CA LEU A 439 16.49 20.26 9.03
C LEU A 439 16.07 19.03 8.21
N HIS A 440 15.65 17.95 8.86
CA HIS A 440 15.25 16.70 8.22
C HIS A 440 13.87 16.31 8.75
N GLY A 441 12.88 16.17 7.86
CA GLY A 441 11.53 15.70 8.18
C GLY A 441 11.53 14.26 8.69
N SER A 442 11.96 14.06 9.93
CA SER A 442 11.75 12.83 10.68
C SER A 442 10.50 13.09 11.52
N GLY A 443 9.37 12.54 11.10
CA GLY A 443 8.15 12.56 11.91
C GLY A 443 8.44 12.02 13.32
N PRO A 444 7.64 12.40 14.34
CA PRO A 444 7.91 11.99 15.70
C PRO A 444 7.79 10.46 15.82
N GLU A 445 8.92 9.76 15.83
CA GLU A 445 8.98 8.39 16.31
C GLU A 445 8.62 8.40 17.79
N GLY A 446 7.55 7.67 18.12
CA GLY A 446 7.12 7.38 19.48
C GLY A 446 8.22 6.65 20.27
N GLY A 447 9.17 7.41 20.81
CA GLY A 447 10.22 6.96 21.70
C GLY A 447 9.72 6.82 23.13
N ARG A 448 9.14 5.64 23.41
CA ARG A 448 9.04 4.98 24.72
C ARG A 448 9.63 5.75 25.91
N ARG A 449 8.75 6.07 26.87
CA ARG A 449 9.06 6.34 28.28
C ARG A 449 10.05 5.29 28.83
N GLY A 450 11.34 5.60 28.77
CA GLY A 450 12.40 4.87 29.45
C GLY A 450 12.33 5.18 30.94
N HIS A 451 11.80 4.24 31.71
CA HIS A 451 11.87 4.20 33.17
C HIS A 451 13.29 4.52 33.65
N GLY A 452 13.41 5.58 34.44
CA GLY A 452 14.62 5.93 35.16
C GLY A 452 15.05 4.78 36.06
N ARG A 453 16.16 4.14 35.71
CA ARG A 453 16.94 3.27 36.60
C ARG A 453 17.56 4.16 37.69
N ARG A 454 16.82 4.38 38.78
CA ARG A 454 17.39 4.91 40.03
C ARG A 454 18.27 3.84 40.65
N VAL A 455 19.58 4.06 40.61
CA VAL A 455 20.56 3.41 41.49
C VAL A 455 20.33 3.95 42.91
N GLY A 456 19.51 3.24 43.68
CA GLY A 456 19.23 3.53 45.08
C GLY A 456 20.34 2.96 45.97
N ARG A 457 21.12 3.86 46.56
CA ARG A 457 22.05 3.58 47.67
C ARG A 457 21.33 2.91 48.84
N ARG A 458 21.95 1.83 49.34
CA ARG A 458 21.70 1.19 50.64
C ARG A 458 21.69 2.23 51.78
N ILE A 459 20.59 2.33 52.53
CA ILE A 459 20.61 2.50 53.98
C ILE A 459 19.44 1.69 54.53
N GLY A 460 19.75 0.66 55.32
CA GLY A 460 18.77 -0.24 55.90
C GLY A 460 18.24 0.27 57.23
N TRP A 461 16.98 -0.01 57.52
CA TRP A 461 16.46 -0.16 58.87
C TRP A 461 15.39 -1.26 58.88
N ARG A 462 15.69 -2.33 59.63
CA ARG A 462 14.76 -3.39 60.04
C ARG A 462 13.75 -2.83 61.04
N ARG A 463 12.47 -3.24 60.97
CA ARG A 463 11.74 -3.84 62.11
C ARG A 463 10.32 -4.31 61.74
N ARG A 464 10.03 -5.57 62.13
CA ARG A 464 8.78 -6.19 62.65
C ARG A 464 7.55 -6.17 61.71
N ARG A 465 7.10 -7.28 61.09
CA ARG A 465 6.31 -8.43 61.65
C ARG A 465 5.39 -7.95 62.79
N GLU A 466 4.05 -8.00 62.69
CA GLU A 466 3.17 -9.18 62.51
C GLU A 466 1.67 -8.69 62.49
N PRO A 467 0.61 -9.52 62.54
CA PRO A 467 -0.14 -10.02 61.38
C PRO A 467 -1.62 -9.58 61.29
N ARG A 468 -2.23 -9.88 60.13
CA ARG A 468 -3.67 -9.89 59.85
C ARG A 468 -4.43 -10.91 60.72
N ALA A 469 -5.65 -10.55 61.12
CA ALA A 469 -6.73 -11.43 61.57
C ALA A 469 -8.08 -10.83 61.11
N PRO A 470 -9.21 -11.57 61.09
CA PRO A 470 -9.97 -11.78 59.86
C PRO A 470 -11.40 -11.24 59.88
N ALA A 471 -12.08 -11.43 58.75
CA ALA A 471 -13.48 -11.15 58.49
C ALA A 471 -14.43 -11.80 59.52
N GLY A 472 -15.51 -11.07 59.84
CA GLY A 472 -16.73 -11.55 60.46
C GLY A 472 -17.90 -10.65 60.05
N PRO A 473 -19.07 -11.19 59.67
CA PRO A 473 -20.20 -10.43 59.12
C PRO A 473 -21.17 -9.95 60.23
N LEU A 474 -22.23 -9.22 59.82
CA LEU A 474 -23.49 -8.80 60.48
C LEU A 474 -23.72 -7.32 60.08
N HIS A 475 -24.81 -6.87 59.45
CA HIS A 475 -26.20 -7.31 59.40
C HIS A 475 -26.82 -6.98 58.03
#